data_AF-A0A498KG14-F1
#
_entry.id   AF-A0A498KG14-F1
#
_cell.length_a   1.000
_cell.length_b   1.000
_cell.length_c   1.000
_cell.angle_alpha   90.00
_cell.angle_beta   90.00
_cell.angle_gamma   90.00
#
_symmetry.space_group_name_H-M   'P 1'
#
loop_
_entity.id
_entity.type
_entity.pdbx_description
1 polymer ?
#
loop_
_entity_poly.entity_id
_entity_poly.type
_entity_poly.pdbx_seq_one_letter_code
_entity_poly.pdbx_strand_id
1 'polypeptide(L)'
;MQELLKVEPKRDGAYVLMSNIHSSANRWRDAVKLRWAMKGKNVKKTPGCSSIELDDIVHEFKEGDKSHKRSKGIYKLREEIMSHVKNHELLAH
;
A
#
# COMPACT_ATOMS: atom_id res chain seq x y z
N MET A 1 15.46 -14.17 12.60
CA MET A 1 14.36 -13.26 12.19
C MET A 1 14.86 -11.89 11.67
N GLN A 2 16.10 -11.44 11.96
CA GLN A 2 16.71 -10.27 11.30
C GLN A 2 17.52 -10.58 10.03
N GLU A 3 17.73 -11.86 9.70
CA GLU A 3 18.62 -12.27 8.60
C GLU A 3 18.19 -11.72 7.24
N LEU A 4 16.89 -11.64 6.94
CA LEU A 4 16.42 -11.11 5.66
C LEU A 4 16.84 -9.64 5.43
N LEU A 5 16.86 -8.83 6.49
CA LEU A 5 17.30 -7.43 6.42
C LEU A 5 18.81 -7.30 6.32
N LYS A 6 19.58 -8.35 6.65
CA LYS A 6 21.03 -8.39 6.45
C LYS A 6 21.38 -8.79 5.02
N VAL A 7 20.58 -9.66 4.41
CA VAL A 7 20.76 -10.12 3.03
C VAL A 7 20.32 -9.05 2.03
N GLU A 8 19.18 -8.38 2.25
CA GLU A 8 18.66 -7.35 1.34
C GLU A 8 18.38 -6.00 2.04
N PRO A 9 19.39 -5.32 2.60
CA PRO A 9 19.22 -4.13 3.44
C PRO A 9 18.68 -2.90 2.72
N LYS A 10 18.63 -2.93 1.38
CA LYS A 10 18.18 -1.82 0.51
C LYS A 10 16.85 -2.10 -0.17
N ARG A 11 16.32 -3.32 -0.09
CA ARG A 11 15.04 -3.66 -0.73
C ARG A 11 13.90 -3.37 0.23
N ASP A 12 12.96 -2.58 -0.25
CA ASP A 12 11.74 -2.22 0.46
C ASP A 12 10.89 -3.45 0.83
N GLY A 13 10.85 -4.46 -0.06
CA GLY A 13 10.12 -5.70 0.15
C GLY A 13 10.47 -6.42 1.45
N ALA A 14 11.76 -6.48 1.81
CA ALA A 14 12.21 -7.11 3.05
C ALA A 14 11.67 -6.39 4.30
N TYR A 15 11.69 -5.05 4.29
CA TYR A 15 11.14 -4.23 5.38
C TYR A 15 9.62 -4.38 5.50
N VAL A 16 8.91 -4.36 4.36
CA VAL A 16 7.46 -4.50 4.31
C VAL A 16 7.02 -5.89 4.81
N LEU A 17 7.65 -6.95 4.31
CA LEU A 17 7.33 -8.31 4.71
C LEU A 17 7.57 -8.53 6.20
N MET A 18 8.72 -8.10 6.72
CA MET A 18 9.03 -8.23 8.14
C MET A 18 8.07 -7.41 9.00
N SER A 19 7.75 -6.17 8.61
CA SER A 19 6.75 -5.34 9.31
C SER A 19 5.40 -6.07 9.38
N ASN A 20 4.97 -6.71 8.30
CA ASN A 20 3.70 -7.42 8.25
C ASN A 20 3.71 -8.67 9.15
N ILE A 21 4.80 -9.46 9.15
CA ILE A 21 4.98 -10.62 10.04
C ILE A 21 4.93 -10.20 11.52
N HIS A 22 5.54 -9.06 11.87
CA HIS A 22 5.47 -8.54 13.24
C HIS A 22 4.05 -8.07 13.60
N SER A 23 3.36 -7.39 12.68
CA SER A 23 1.96 -6.99 12.86
C SER A 23 1.00 -8.17 13.04
N SER A 24 1.12 -9.23 12.22
CA SER A 24 0.27 -10.42 12.34
C SER A 24 0.49 -11.18 13.65
N ALA A 25 1.68 -11.06 14.25
CA ALA A 25 2.00 -11.60 15.56
C ALA A 25 1.67 -10.64 16.73
N ASN A 26 0.86 -9.59 16.51
CA ASN A 26 0.52 -8.54 17.48
C ASN A 26 1.74 -7.77 18.05
N ARG A 27 2.90 -7.84 17.39
CA ARG A 27 4.13 -7.12 17.76
C ARG A 27 4.21 -5.77 17.05
N TRP A 28 3.18 -4.94 17.25
CA TRP A 28 3.04 -3.63 16.59
C TRP A 28 4.23 -2.69 16.82
N ARG A 29 4.80 -2.70 18.04
CA ARG A 29 6.00 -1.91 18.36
C ARG A 29 7.19 -2.27 17.48
N ASP A 30 7.39 -3.55 17.19
CA ASP A 30 8.50 -4.01 16.36
C ASP A 30 8.26 -3.71 14.87
N ALA A 31 7.01 -3.83 14.41
CA ALA A 31 6.62 -3.38 13.08
C ALA A 31 6.90 -1.88 12.86
N VAL A 32 6.60 -1.04 13.85
CA VAL A 32 6.90 0.40 13.81
C VAL A 32 8.40 0.67 13.77
N LYS A 33 9.21 -0.03 14.59
CA LYS A 33 10.68 0.10 14.55
C LYS A 33 11.24 -0.23 13.16
N LEU A 34 10.71 -1.26 12.50
CA LEU A 34 11.11 -1.61 11.14
C LEU A 34 10.76 -0.53 10.13
N ARG A 35 9.57 0.07 10.22
CA ARG A 35 9.18 1.22 9.38
C ARG A 35 10.07 2.45 9.62
N TRP A 36 10.45 2.71 10.86
CA TRP A 36 11.39 3.80 11.20
C TRP A 36 12.79 3.54 10.65
N ALA A 37 13.29 2.31 10.77
CA ALA A 37 14.58 1.93 10.19
C ALA A 37 14.57 2.06 8.66
N MET A 38 13.48 1.67 8.00
CA MET A 38 13.27 1.84 6.56
C MET A 38 13.36 3.32 6.15
N LYS A 39 12.68 4.21 6.88
CA LYS A 39 12.73 5.66 6.68
C LYS A 39 14.13 6.24 6.93
N GLY A 40 14.80 5.82 8.00
CA GLY A 40 16.15 6.28 8.34
C GLY A 40 17.20 5.90 7.30
N LYS A 41 16.97 4.83 6.53
CA LYS A 41 17.81 4.41 5.40
C LYS A 41 17.37 4.98 4.05
N ASN A 42 16.41 5.90 4.03
CA ASN A 42 15.78 6.43 2.81
C ASN A 42 15.18 5.36 1.88
N VAL A 43 14.84 4.19 2.42
CA VAL A 43 14.13 3.15 1.68
C VAL A 43 12.65 3.53 1.69
N LYS A 44 12.04 3.68 0.52
CA LYS A 44 10.61 3.93 0.37
C LYS A 44 9.96 2.67 -0.19
N LYS A 45 8.74 2.39 0.28
CA LYS A 45 7.92 1.34 -0.32
C LYS A 45 7.67 1.73 -1.77
N THR A 46 7.88 0.78 -2.68
CA THR A 46 7.45 0.88 -4.07
C THR A 46 5.93 1.01 -4.09
N PRO A 47 5.38 2.09 -4.67
CA PRO A 47 3.93 2.25 -4.80
C PRO A 47 3.31 1.03 -5.48
N GLY A 48 2.14 0.60 -5.00
CA GLY A 48 1.38 -0.41 -5.72
C GLY A 48 0.99 0.10 -7.11
N CYS A 49 0.96 -0.79 -8.10
CA CYS A 49 0.44 -0.49 -9.43
C CYS A 49 -0.64 -1.51 -9.82
N SER A 50 -1.60 -1.05 -10.59
CA SER A 50 -2.64 -1.87 -11.23
C SER A 50 -2.91 -1.29 -12.61
N SER A 51 -3.47 -2.08 -13.52
CA SER A 51 -3.82 -1.62 -14.85
C SER A 51 -5.12 -2.25 -15.32
N ILE A 52 -5.80 -1.56 -16.23
CA ILE A 52 -6.93 -2.07 -17.00
C ILE A 52 -6.69 -1.78 -18.47
N GLU A 53 -7.32 -2.55 -19.35
CA GLU A 53 -7.32 -2.32 -20.79
C GLU A 53 -8.73 -1.93 -21.23
N LEU A 54 -8.84 -0.82 -21.97
CA LEU A 54 -10.09 -0.29 -22.50
C LEU A 54 -9.81 0.26 -23.89
N ASP A 55 -10.60 -0.15 -24.89
CA ASP A 55 -10.45 0.30 -26.28
C ASP A 55 -9.01 0.16 -26.81
N ASP A 56 -8.38 -0.99 -26.55
CA ASP A 56 -6.97 -1.31 -26.86
C ASP A 56 -5.93 -0.35 -26.21
N ILE A 57 -6.33 0.42 -25.18
CA ILE A 57 -5.46 1.31 -24.42
C ILE A 57 -5.29 0.78 -23.00
N VAL A 58 -4.02 0.61 -22.58
CA VAL A 58 -3.69 0.27 -21.20
C VAL A 58 -3.68 1.52 -20.33
N HIS A 59 -4.56 1.54 -19.33
CA HIS A 59 -4.60 2.56 -18.30
C HIS A 59 -3.93 2.05 -17.03
N GLU A 60 -2.78 2.62 -16.69
CA GLU A 60 -2.05 2.31 -15.45
C GLU A 60 -2.49 3.23 -14.30
N PHE A 61 -2.65 2.65 -13.11
CA PHE A 61 -2.97 3.34 -11.87
C PHE A 61 -1.92 2.99 -10.81
N LYS A 62 -1.18 4.00 -10.36
CA LYS A 62 -0.20 3.90 -9.29
C LYS A 62 -0.76 4.47 -7.99
N GLU A 63 -0.38 3.88 -6.86
CA GLU A 63 -0.77 4.34 -5.52
C GLU A 63 -0.44 5.83 -5.34
N GLY A 64 -1.48 6.66 -5.24
CA GLY A 64 -1.35 8.12 -5.06
C GLY A 64 -1.12 8.93 -6.34
N ASP A 65 -1.04 8.30 -7.51
CA ASP A 65 -0.85 8.99 -8.79
C ASP A 65 -2.13 9.71 -9.26
N LYS A 66 -1.95 10.91 -9.80
CA LYS A 66 -3.01 11.78 -10.33
C LYS A 66 -2.77 12.22 -11.78
N SER A 67 -1.77 11.64 -12.45
CA SER A 67 -1.36 11.95 -13.83
C SER A 67 -2.47 11.70 -14.87
N HIS A 68 -3.35 10.73 -14.61
CA HIS A 68 -4.46 10.41 -15.51
C HIS A 68 -5.43 11.58 -15.68
N LYS A 69 -5.82 11.91 -16.92
CA LYS A 69 -6.73 13.04 -17.23
C LYS A 69 -8.05 13.01 -16.46
N ARG A 70 -8.55 11.81 -16.16
CA ARG A 70 -9.79 11.58 -15.39
C ARG A 70 -9.56 11.33 -13.89
N SER A 71 -8.37 11.58 -13.36
CA SER A 71 -8.00 11.24 -11.97
C SER A 71 -9.02 11.77 -10.95
N LYS A 72 -9.44 13.04 -11.05
CA LYS A 72 -10.45 13.63 -10.15
C LYS A 72 -11.74 12.79 -10.07
N GLY A 73 -12.28 12.35 -11.21
CA GLY A 73 -13.50 11.55 -11.27
C GLY A 73 -13.31 10.14 -10.70
N ILE A 74 -12.16 9.52 -10.97
CA ILE A 74 -11.81 8.19 -10.45
C ILE A 74 -11.71 8.22 -8.92
N TYR A 75 -11.02 9.22 -8.35
CA TYR A 75 -10.91 9.38 -6.90
C TYR A 75 -12.28 9.65 -6.24
N LYS A 76 -13.12 10.49 -6.86
CA LYS A 76 -14.49 10.74 -6.37
C LYS A 76 -15.32 9.46 -6.34
N LEU A 77 -15.31 8.68 -7.42
CA LEU A 77 -16.04 7.40 -7.49
C LEU A 77 -15.53 6.42 -6.44
N ARG A 78 -14.20 6.34 -6.25
CA ARG A 78 -13.60 5.50 -5.20
C ARG A 78 -14.10 5.91 -3.80
N GLU A 79 -14.18 7.20 -3.51
CA GLU A 79 -14.71 7.71 -2.23
C GLU A 79 -16.19 7.38 -2.06
N GLU A 80 -17.00 7.54 -3.12
CA GLU A 80 -18.41 7.17 -3.12
C GLU A 80 -18.59 5.67 -2.83
N ILE A 81 -17.83 4.79 -3.49
CA ILE A 81 -17.87 3.34 -3.25
C ILE A 81 -17.48 3.01 -1.81
N MET A 82 -16.39 3.58 -1.30
CA MET A 82 -15.94 3.34 0.09
C MET A 82 -16.99 3.79 1.11
N SER A 83 -17.68 4.91 0.85
CA SER A 83 -18.78 5.39 1.67
C SER A 83 -19.94 4.39 1.69
N HIS A 84 -20.34 3.88 0.52
CA HIS A 84 -21.42 2.89 0.41
C HIS A 84 -21.09 1.58 1.12
N VAL A 85 -19.87 1.05 0.93
CA VAL A 85 -19.43 -0.19 1.61
C VAL A 85 -19.44 -0.01 3.12
N LYS A 86 -18.90 1.09 3.63
CA LYS A 86 -18.89 1.38 5.07
C LYS A 86 -20.29 1.49 5.65
N ASN A 87 -21.20 2.18 4.94
CA ASN A 87 -22.59 2.30 5.38
C ASN A 87 -23.29 0.94 5.40
N HIS A 88 -22.99 0.04 4.45
CA HIS A 88 -23.55 -1.30 4.42
C HIS A 88 -22.97 -2.22 5.51
N GLU A 89 -21.68 -2.12 5.83
CA GLU A 89 -21.07 -2.86 6.95
C GLU A 89 -21.59 -2.38 8.31
N LEU A 90 -21.92 -1.09 8.45
CA LEU A 90 -22.55 -0.52 9.65
C LEU A 90 -24.02 -0.93 9.83
N LEU A 91 -24.70 -1.39 8.78
CA LEU A 91 -26.07 -1.93 8.85
C LEU A 91 -26.09 -3.45 9.13
N ALA A 92 -24.93 -4.11 9.15
CA ALA A 92 -24.79 -5.55 9.39
C ALA A 92 -24.46 -5.88 10.87
N HIS A 93 -24.48 -4.89 11.76
CA HIS A 93 -24.32 -4.99 13.21
C HIS A 93 -25.45 -4.26 13.93
#